data_AF-A0A559H509-F1
#
_entry.id   AF-A0A559H509-F1
#
_cell.length_a   1.000
_cell.length_b   1.000
_cell.length_c   1.000
_cell.angle_alpha   90.00
_cell.angle_beta   90.00
_cell.angle_gamma   90.00
#
_symmetry.space_group_name_H-M   'P 1'
#
loop_
_entity.id
_entity.type
_entity.pdbx_description
1 polymer ?
#
loop_
_entity_poly.entity_id
_entity_poly.type
_entity_poly.pdbx_seq_one_letter_code
_entity_poly.pdbx_strand_id
1 'polypeptide(L)' 'MRKIKIDVVVVPLSGHLFQTLNLLAPLLKDPLYEIRLFTGPQRKAVAEEMGFQVIHILTNSVDE' A
#
# COMPACT_ATOMS: atom_id res chain seq x y z
N MET A 1 -1.63 19.96 14.29
CA MET A 1 -1.19 19.98 12.88
C MET A 1 -2.14 19.14 12.05
N ARG A 2 -2.49 19.58 10.84
CA ARG A 2 -3.35 18.80 9.92
C ARG A 2 -2.47 17.80 9.16
N LYS A 3 -2.79 16.51 9.23
CA LYS A 3 -2.08 15.47 8.46
C LYS A 3 -2.51 15.49 7.00
N ILE A 4 -1.60 15.12 6.10
CA ILE A 4 -1.87 14.87 4.69
C ILE A 4 -2.19 13.38 4.52
N LYS A 5 -3.37 13.07 3.99
CA LYS A 5 -3.80 11.70 3.72
C LYS A 5 -3.47 11.31 2.29
N ILE A 6 -2.79 10.18 2.12
CA ILE A 6 -2.43 9.64 0.81
C ILE A 6 -3.04 8.25 0.70
N ASP A 7 -4.05 8.12 -0.15
CA ASP A 7 -4.65 6.85 -0.51
C ASP A 7 -4.04 6.38 -1.83
N VAL A 8 -3.40 5.22 -1.80
CA VAL A 8 -2.66 4.69 -2.94
C VAL A 8 -3.33 3.41 -3.40
N VAL A 9 -3.78 3.38 -4.65
CA VAL A 9 -4.39 2.22 -5.27
C VAL A 9 -3.39 1.59 -6.24
N VAL A 10 -3.07 0.31 -6.05
CA VAL A 10 -2.12 -0.40 -6.90
C VAL A 10 -2.57 -1.83 -7.13
N VAL A 11 -2.30 -2.35 -8.32
CA VAL A 11 -2.52 -3.77 -8.64
C VAL A 11 -1.48 -4.64 -7.93
N PRO A 12 -1.82 -5.87 -7.50
CA PRO A 12 -0.91 -6.73 -6.72
C PRO A 12 0.19 -7.41 -7.57
N LEU A 13 0.58 -6.80 -8.69
CA LEU A 13 1.66 -7.26 -9.55
C LEU A 13 3.00 -6.71 -9.04
N SER A 14 4.03 -7.55 -8.93
CA SER A 14 5.32 -7.18 -8.33
C SER A 14 5.94 -5.91 -8.93
N GLY A 15 5.92 -5.79 -10.26
CA GLY A 15 6.47 -4.63 -10.98
C GLY A 15 5.77 -3.32 -10.66
N HIS A 16 4.49 -3.37 -10.24
CA HIS A 16 3.74 -2.19 -9.82
C HIS A 16 3.86 -1.98 -8.32
N LEU A 17 3.55 -3.02 -7.53
CA LEU A 17 3.52 -2.97 -6.08
C LEU A 17 4.86 -2.49 -5.50
N PHE A 18 5.98 -3.16 -5.83
CA PHE A 18 7.27 -2.81 -5.20
C PHE A 18 7.77 -1.43 -5.59
N GLN A 19 7.53 -0.99 -6.82
CA GLN A 19 7.89 0.37 -7.24
C GLN A 19 7.11 1.42 -6.43
N THR A 20 5.81 1.19 -6.27
CA THR A 20 4.95 2.05 -5.44
C THR A 20 5.37 2.05 -3.97
N LEU A 21 5.64 0.88 -3.38
CA LEU A 21 6.08 0.78 -1.98
C LEU A 21 7.42 1.50 -1.77
N ASN A 22 8.39 1.30 -2.66
CA ASN A 22 9.71 1.94 -2.56
C ASN A 22 9.63 3.47 -2.67
N LEU A 23 8.73 3.99 -3.52
CA LEU A 23 8.50 5.43 -3.63
C LEU A 23 7.94 6.02 -2.33
N LEU A 24 7.07 5.29 -1.64
CA LEU A 24 6.36 5.79 -0.45
C LEU A 24 7.07 5.48 0.87
N ALA A 25 7.96 4.48 0.89
CA ALA A 25 8.63 4.03 2.10
C ALA A 25 9.32 5.16 2.91
N PRO A 26 9.98 6.17 2.29
CA PRO A 26 10.56 7.28 3.05
C PRO A 26 9.53 8.12 3.81
N LEU A 27 8.28 8.16 3.34
CA LEU A 27 7.22 9.00 3.91
C LEU A 27 6.52 8.34 5.11
N LEU A 28 6.66 7.02 5.29
CA LEU A 28 5.98 6.28 6.37
C LEU A 28 6.36 6.74 7.78
N LYS A 29 7.57 7.26 7.96
CA LYS A 29 8.08 7.70 9.28
C LYS A 29 7.77 9.17 9.56
N ASP A 30 7.29 9.92 8.58
CA ASP A 30 6.99 11.33 8.76
C ASP A 30 5.55 11.49 9.30
N PRO A 31 5.38 12.04 10.51
CA PRO A 31 4.07 12.16 11.17
C PRO A 31 3.11 13.12 10.45
N LEU A 32 3.59 13.89 9.47
CA LEU A 32 2.76 14.71 8.58
C LEU A 32 1.84 13.84 7.71
N TYR A 33 2.26 12.62 7.36
CA TYR A 33 1.53 11.77 6.42
C TYR A 33 0.75 10.65 7.11
N GLU A 34 -0.39 10.33 6.52
CA GLU A 34 -1.19 9.13 6.82
C GLU A 34 -1.40 8.41 5.49
N ILE A 35 -0.70 7.28 5.31
CA ILE A 35 -0.65 6.56 4.03
C ILE A 35 -1.41 5.25 4.15
N ARG A 36 -2.33 5.00 3.22
CA ARG A 36 -3.09 3.75 3.11
C ARG A 36 -2.91 3.16 1.73
N LEU A 37 -2.62 1.87 1.68
CA LEU A 37 -2.43 1.13 0.44
C LEU A 37 -3.63 0.24 0.16
N PHE A 38 -4.29 0.48 -0.96
CA PHE A 38 -5.38 -0.35 -1.48
C PHE A 38 -4.82 -1.27 -2.57
N THR A 39 -4.86 -2.57 -2.31
CA THR A 39 -4.38 -3.59 -3.26
C THR A 39 -5.17 -4.89 -3.13
N GLY A 40 -5.02 -5.78 -4.11
CA GLY A 40 -5.59 -7.12 -4.06
C GLY A 40 -5.00 -7.99 -2.94
N PRO A 41 -5.59 -9.15 -2.65
CA PRO A 41 -5.17 -9.99 -1.52
C PRO A 41 -3.76 -10.57 -1.67
N GLN A 42 -3.29 -10.71 -2.91
CA GLN A 42 -1.95 -11.20 -3.23
C GLN A 42 -0.89 -10.20 -2.71
N ARG A 43 0.15 -10.73 -2.03
CA ARG A 43 1.33 -9.96 -1.54
C ARG A 43 1.04 -8.92 -0.44
N LYS A 44 -0.11 -9.00 0.24
CA LYS A 44 -0.43 -8.20 1.44
C LYS A 44 0.68 -8.21 2.48
N ALA A 45 1.11 -9.41 2.89
CA ALA A 45 2.06 -9.59 3.99
C ALA A 45 3.34 -8.77 3.76
N VAL A 46 3.80 -8.70 2.51
CA VAL A 46 5.00 -7.93 2.15
C VAL A 46 4.83 -6.44 2.36
N ALA A 47 3.67 -5.88 1.99
CA ALA A 47 3.40 -4.44 2.19
C ALA A 47 3.22 -4.12 3.69
N GLU A 48 2.61 -5.01 4.47
CA GLU A 48 2.47 -4.85 5.92
C GLU A 48 3.82 -4.97 6.64
N GLU A 49 4.68 -5.91 6.24
CA GLU A 49 6.05 -6.05 6.76
C GLU A 49 6.89 -4.80 6.49
N MET A 50 6.64 -4.09 5.39
CA MET A 50 7.26 -2.80 5.09
C MET A 50 6.67 -1.62 5.90
N GLY A 51 5.63 -1.86 6.71
CA GLY A 51 5.02 -0.86 7.60
C GLY A 51 3.84 -0.09 6.99
N PHE A 52 3.31 -0.52 5.84
CA PHE A 52 2.12 0.10 5.25
C PHE A 52 0.83 -0.38 5.91
N GLN A 53 -0.13 0.52 6.07
CA GLN A 53 -1.51 0.15 6.35
C GLN A 53 -2.17 -0.33 5.05
N VAL A 54 -2.46 -1.63 4.96
CA VAL A 54 -3.05 -2.23 3.76
C VAL A 54 -4.56 -2.41 3.91
N ILE A 55 -5.32 -1.90 2.95
CA ILE A 55 -6.76 -2.10 2.80
C ILE A 55 -6.98 -3.03 1.61
N HIS A 56 -7.62 -4.15 1.87
CA HIS A 56 -7.94 -5.11 0.81
C HIS A 56 -9.09 -4.62 -0.05
N ILE A 57 -8.87 -4.66 -1.35
CA ILE A 57 -9.91 -4.48 -2.36
C ILE A 57 -9.94 -5.70 -3.26
N LEU A 58 -11.05 -5.90 -3.97
CA LEU A 58 -11.18 -6.97 -4.97
C LEU A 58 -10.95 -8.38 -4.38
N THR A 59 -11.36 -8.61 -3.12
CA THR A 59 -11.16 -9.89 -2.41
C THR A 59 -11.81 -11.09 -3.09
N ASN A 60 -12.80 -10.85 -3.97
CA ASN A 60 -13.54 -11.87 -4.70
C ASN A 60 -13.14 -11.96 -6.18
N SER A 61 -12.07 -11.27 -6.59
CA SER A 61 -11.60 -11.19 -7.98
C SER A 61 -10.18 -11.74 -8.12
N VAL A 62 -9.90 -12.82 -7.39
CA VAL A 62 -8.63 -13.53 -7.49
C VAL A 62 -8.74 -14.43 -8.72
N ASP A 63 -8.17 -13.99 -9.84
CA ASP A 63 -7.94 -14.90 -10.96
C ASP A 63 -6.98 -16.02 -10.47
N GLU A 64 -7.35 -17.28 -10.74
CA GLU A 64 -6.58 -18.50 -10.41
C GLU A 64 -5.17 -18.51 -11.01
#